data_AF-A0A8H8J3G0-F1
#
_entry.id   AF-A0A8H8J3G0-F1
#
_cell.length_a   1.000
_cell.length_b   1.000
_cell.length_c   1.000
_cell.angle_alpha   90.00
_cell.angle_beta   90.00
_cell.angle_gamma   90.00
#
_symmetry.space_group_name_H-M   'P 1'
#
loop_
_entity.id
_entity.type
_entity.pdbx_description
1 polymer ?
#
loop_
_entity_poly.entity_id
_entity_poly.type
_entity_poly.pdbx_seq_one_letter_code
_entity_poly.pdbx_strand_id
1 'polypeptide(L)'
;MSASSTIPLRGGRRPFGGTSSSSVEAAKSRAARARASAQVSANFRTPYHSGRSPSALKKEETKPNKPASNSLLEKQRREERKRVALEQAERRRVYPEQVSEKQERNRIIERWTQYLAQWDLVITTPSDLPEEQLLTARHLPCPMFDDSAIVFGVSGLSKAGVEAFFMHPAHSQGKSRKDRIRAALLQWHPDKFEKWTCKFRENKRKLVREAAEVIARYLTDIMRDATKT
;
A
#
# COMPACT_ATOMS: atom_id res chain seq x y z
N MET A 1 66.32 -7.52 -15.77
CA MET A 1 65.42 -6.74 -14.89
C MET A 1 64.24 -6.24 -15.72
N SER A 2 63.10 -6.93 -15.65
CA SER A 2 61.79 -6.42 -16.11
C SER A 2 60.75 -7.38 -15.54
N ALA A 3 59.96 -6.88 -14.59
CA ALA A 3 58.99 -7.66 -13.85
C ALA A 3 57.64 -7.65 -14.58
N SER A 4 57.19 -8.83 -15.00
CA SER A 4 55.82 -9.11 -15.44
C SER A 4 54.86 -8.96 -14.28
N SER A 5 53.78 -8.19 -14.46
CA SER A 5 52.69 -8.08 -13.49
C SER A 5 51.42 -8.71 -14.07
N THR A 6 51.13 -9.92 -13.60
CA THR A 6 49.94 -10.73 -13.89
C THR A 6 48.85 -10.35 -12.90
N ILE A 7 47.70 -9.86 -13.39
CA ILE A 7 46.52 -9.54 -12.57
C ILE A 7 45.59 -10.75 -12.55
N PRO A 8 45.21 -11.30 -11.37
CA PRO A 8 44.25 -12.39 -11.30
C PRO A 8 42.80 -11.90 -11.31
N LEU A 9 41.98 -12.51 -12.17
CA LEU A 9 40.53 -12.41 -12.22
C LEU A 9 39.90 -13.09 -11.00
N ARG A 10 39.21 -12.31 -10.15
CA ARG A 10 38.48 -12.85 -9.00
C ARG A 10 37.01 -13.08 -9.37
N GLY A 11 36.71 -14.33 -9.71
CA GLY A 11 35.34 -14.83 -9.86
C GLY A 11 34.62 -14.93 -8.51
N GLY A 12 33.41 -14.39 -8.46
CA GLY A 12 32.50 -14.49 -7.32
C GLY A 12 31.13 -15.00 -7.76
N ARG A 13 31.04 -16.30 -8.06
CA ARG A 13 29.75 -17.00 -8.17
C ARG A 13 29.18 -17.16 -6.76
N ARG A 14 28.00 -16.62 -6.50
CA ARG A 14 27.17 -17.00 -5.35
C ARG A 14 26.08 -17.98 -5.80
N PRO A 15 25.89 -19.11 -5.11
CA PRO A 15 24.77 -20.00 -5.37
C PRO A 15 23.50 -19.42 -4.72
N PHE A 16 22.47 -19.18 -5.54
CA PHE A 16 21.12 -18.94 -5.05
C PHE A 16 20.51 -20.31 -4.69
N GLY A 17 20.33 -20.53 -3.39
CA GLY A 17 19.51 -21.61 -2.86
C GLY A 17 18.05 -21.32 -3.17
N GLY A 18 17.46 -22.13 -4.05
CA GLY A 18 16.02 -22.20 -4.23
C GLY A 18 15.42 -23.11 -3.18
N THR A 19 14.63 -22.54 -2.28
CA THR A 19 13.57 -23.27 -1.57
C THR A 19 12.24 -22.75 -2.09
N SER A 20 11.78 -23.40 -3.16
CA SER A 20 10.38 -23.49 -3.49
C SER A 20 9.67 -24.34 -2.43
N SER A 21 8.66 -23.79 -1.77
CA SER A 21 7.37 -24.45 -1.50
C SER A 21 6.61 -23.69 -0.40
N SER A 22 5.28 -23.70 -0.51
CA SER A 22 4.32 -23.31 0.51
C SER A 22 3.94 -21.82 0.61
N SER A 23 3.04 -21.38 -0.26
CA SER A 23 1.96 -20.46 0.16
C SER A 23 0.78 -20.44 -0.82
N VAL A 24 0.28 -21.62 -1.20
CA VAL A 24 -1.05 -21.77 -1.84
C VAL A 24 -2.11 -22.31 -0.87
N GLU A 25 -1.79 -22.37 0.43
CA GLU A 25 -2.64 -22.98 1.45
C GLU A 25 -3.15 -22.00 2.54
N ALA A 26 -3.09 -20.70 2.28
CA ALA A 26 -3.58 -19.67 3.22
C ALA A 26 -4.88 -18.97 2.78
N ALA A 27 -5.55 -19.46 1.73
CA ALA A 27 -6.76 -18.86 1.16
C ALA A 27 -8.06 -19.67 1.36
N LYS A 28 -8.01 -20.83 2.06
CA LYS A 28 -9.20 -21.68 2.31
C LYS A 28 -9.75 -21.64 3.75
N SER A 29 -9.20 -20.82 4.65
CA SER A 29 -9.57 -20.85 6.08
C SER A 29 -10.36 -19.63 6.61
N ARG A 30 -10.94 -18.79 5.74
CA ARG A 30 -11.75 -17.61 6.16
C ARG A 30 -13.24 -17.63 5.75
N ALA A 31 -13.69 -18.64 5.01
CA ALA A 31 -15.10 -18.77 4.62
C ALA A 31 -15.93 -19.74 5.50
N ALA A 32 -15.33 -20.34 6.54
CA ALA A 32 -16.00 -21.37 7.38
C ALA A 32 -16.40 -20.89 8.81
N ARG A 33 -16.26 -19.59 9.14
CA ARG A 33 -16.56 -19.06 10.49
C ARG A 33 -17.66 -18.00 10.56
N ALA A 34 -18.53 -17.92 9.54
CA ALA A 34 -19.66 -16.98 9.51
C ALA A 34 -21.04 -17.64 9.36
N ARG A 35 -21.17 -18.96 9.54
CA ARG A 35 -22.45 -19.69 9.40
C ARG A 35 -22.74 -20.71 10.52
N ALA A 36 -22.42 -20.39 11.77
CA ALA A 36 -22.67 -21.31 12.90
C ALA A 36 -23.14 -20.62 14.19
N SER A 37 -24.02 -19.62 14.12
CA SER A 37 -24.63 -19.03 15.34
C SER A 37 -26.04 -18.45 15.11
N ALA A 38 -26.87 -19.12 14.31
CA ALA A 38 -28.25 -18.68 14.05
C ALA A 38 -29.29 -19.82 14.09
N GLN A 39 -29.05 -20.88 14.86
CA GLN A 39 -30.03 -21.95 15.06
C GLN A 39 -29.95 -22.52 16.48
N VAL A 40 -30.38 -21.75 17.49
CA VAL A 40 -30.93 -22.31 18.74
C VAL A 40 -31.94 -21.30 19.29
N SER A 41 -33.19 -21.35 18.82
CA SER A 41 -34.36 -20.77 19.51
C SER A 41 -35.65 -21.22 18.81
N ALA A 42 -35.96 -22.50 18.91
CA ALA A 42 -37.32 -23.00 18.71
C ALA A 42 -37.51 -24.21 19.61
N ASN A 43 -38.65 -24.26 20.28
CA ASN A 43 -39.15 -25.32 21.15
C ASN A 43 -38.67 -25.28 22.60
N PHE A 44 -39.44 -24.60 23.45
CA PHE A 44 -40.07 -25.23 24.61
C PHE A 44 -41.38 -24.50 24.92
N ARG A 45 -42.49 -25.06 24.44
CA ARG A 45 -43.82 -24.86 25.03
C ARG A 45 -43.87 -25.77 26.25
N THR A 46 -44.16 -25.23 27.43
CA THR A 46 -44.72 -26.02 28.53
C THR A 46 -46.00 -25.37 29.03
N PRO A 47 -46.98 -26.17 29.48
CA PRO A 47 -48.35 -25.73 29.70
C PRO A 47 -48.53 -25.15 31.10
N TYR A 48 -49.56 -24.31 31.21
CA TYR A 48 -50.18 -23.84 32.44
C TYR A 48 -50.40 -24.97 33.46
N HIS A 49 -49.95 -24.76 34.69
CA HIS A 49 -50.51 -25.44 35.86
C HIS A 49 -50.93 -24.40 36.90
N SER A 50 -52.24 -24.20 36.97
CA SER A 50 -52.94 -23.52 38.05
C SER A 50 -52.82 -24.33 39.33
N GLY A 51 -52.41 -23.70 40.43
CA GLY A 51 -52.29 -24.37 41.72
C GLY A 51 -52.12 -23.36 42.85
N ARG A 52 -53.21 -22.65 43.15
CA ARG A 52 -53.38 -21.82 44.33
C ARG A 52 -53.48 -22.72 45.57
N SER A 53 -52.63 -22.52 46.57
CA SER A 53 -53.14 -22.27 47.94
C SER A 53 -52.07 -21.80 48.93
N PRO A 54 -52.45 -21.05 49.97
CA PRO A 54 -51.57 -20.29 50.86
C PRO A 54 -51.44 -20.92 52.25
N SER A 55 -50.24 -20.91 52.82
CA SER A 55 -50.00 -20.98 54.27
C SER A 55 -48.50 -20.81 54.52
N ALA A 56 -48.11 -19.64 55.00
CA ALA A 56 -47.85 -19.42 56.42
C ALA A 56 -46.66 -20.26 56.92
N LEU A 57 -45.50 -19.63 57.03
CA LEU A 57 -44.68 -19.69 58.24
C LEU A 57 -43.55 -18.65 58.17
N LYS A 58 -43.57 -17.79 59.19
CA LYS A 58 -42.53 -16.84 59.58
C LYS A 58 -41.16 -17.50 59.64
N LYS A 59 -40.15 -16.78 59.15
CA LYS A 59 -38.87 -16.57 59.84
C LYS A 59 -38.26 -15.28 59.29
N GLU A 60 -38.48 -14.20 60.04
CA GLU A 60 -37.60 -13.03 60.00
C GLU A 60 -36.20 -13.49 60.39
N GLU A 61 -35.30 -13.57 59.41
CA GLU A 61 -33.86 -13.47 59.67
C GLU A 61 -33.37 -12.16 59.08
N THR A 62 -33.14 -11.23 60.00
CA THR A 62 -32.58 -9.90 59.81
C THR A 62 -31.22 -10.02 59.13
N LYS A 63 -31.18 -9.80 57.82
CA LYS A 63 -29.93 -9.78 57.06
C LYS A 63 -29.12 -8.54 57.41
N PRO A 64 -27.81 -8.67 57.67
CA PRO A 64 -26.98 -7.56 58.07
C PRO A 64 -26.83 -6.55 56.93
N ASN A 65 -27.17 -5.31 57.27
CA ASN A 65 -27.10 -4.09 56.51
C ASN A 65 -25.65 -3.85 55.98
N LYS A 66 -25.36 -4.23 54.73
CA LYS A 66 -24.13 -3.83 54.00
C LYS A 66 -24.40 -3.06 52.68
N PRO A 67 -25.31 -2.07 52.62
CA PRO A 67 -25.66 -1.37 51.38
C PRO A 67 -24.52 -0.47 50.86
N ALA A 68 -23.67 0.06 51.74
CA ALA A 68 -22.61 1.01 51.36
C ALA A 68 -21.47 0.36 50.55
N SER A 69 -21.11 -0.88 50.86
CA SER A 69 -20.01 -1.59 50.18
C SER A 69 -20.39 -2.02 48.75
N ASN A 70 -21.63 -2.49 48.55
CA ASN A 70 -22.13 -2.87 47.22
C ASN A 70 -22.27 -1.65 46.30
N SER A 71 -22.69 -0.50 46.84
CA SER A 71 -22.83 0.76 46.08
C SER A 71 -21.49 1.28 45.52
N LEU A 72 -20.42 1.22 46.31
CA LEU A 72 -19.08 1.63 45.86
C LEU A 72 -18.53 0.72 44.77
N LEU A 73 -18.68 -0.60 44.93
CA LEU A 73 -18.26 -1.58 43.93
C LEU A 73 -19.02 -1.39 42.60
N GLU A 74 -20.31 -1.08 42.67
CA GLU A 74 -21.14 -0.85 41.49
C GLU A 74 -20.78 0.46 40.78
N LYS A 75 -20.47 1.52 41.54
CA LYS A 75 -19.94 2.77 40.99
C LYS A 75 -18.60 2.54 40.26
N GLN A 76 -17.68 1.79 40.86
CA GLN A 76 -16.41 1.40 40.24
C GLN A 76 -16.63 0.60 38.95
N ARG A 77 -17.55 -0.38 38.94
CA ARG A 77 -17.89 -1.13 37.72
C ARG A 77 -18.49 -0.24 36.63
N ARG A 78 -19.30 0.76 36.99
CA ARG A 78 -19.88 1.70 36.02
C ARG A 78 -18.83 2.63 35.44
N GLU A 79 -17.90 3.12 36.24
CA GLU A 79 -16.77 3.94 35.81
C GLU A 79 -15.81 3.15 34.91
N GLU A 80 -15.47 1.91 35.29
CA GLU A 80 -14.63 1.03 34.48
C GLU A 80 -15.28 0.73 33.12
N ARG A 81 -16.59 0.43 33.10
CA ARG A 81 -17.34 0.24 31.85
C ARG A 81 -17.32 1.48 30.96
N LYS A 82 -17.44 2.68 31.57
CA LYS A 82 -17.33 3.95 30.83
C LYS A 82 -15.93 4.14 30.27
N ARG A 83 -14.87 3.84 31.04
CA ARG A 83 -13.48 3.94 30.60
C ARG A 83 -13.19 3.03 29.41
N VAL A 84 -13.56 1.76 29.51
CA VAL A 84 -13.37 0.78 28.43
C VAL A 84 -14.19 1.16 27.19
N ALA A 85 -15.44 1.61 27.36
CA ALA A 85 -16.27 2.04 26.24
C ALA A 85 -15.68 3.26 25.51
N LEU A 86 -15.11 4.21 26.25
CA LEU A 86 -14.46 5.39 25.68
C LEU A 86 -13.19 5.00 24.90
N GLU A 87 -12.32 4.16 25.49
CA GLU A 87 -11.11 3.68 24.81
C GLU A 87 -11.47 2.89 23.54
N GLN A 88 -12.49 2.02 23.59
CA GLN A 88 -12.95 1.29 22.41
C GLN A 88 -13.53 2.21 21.33
N ALA A 89 -14.27 3.25 21.72
CA ALA A 89 -14.80 4.24 20.78
C ALA A 89 -13.66 5.05 20.13
N GLU A 90 -12.64 5.42 20.89
CA GLU A 90 -11.44 6.10 20.38
C GLU A 90 -10.65 5.21 19.42
N ARG A 91 -10.38 3.95 19.80
CA ARG A 91 -9.74 2.97 18.91
C ARG A 91 -10.52 2.78 17.60
N ARG A 92 -11.86 2.76 17.67
CA ARG A 92 -12.71 2.67 16.46
C ARG A 92 -12.64 3.92 15.58
N ARG A 93 -12.30 5.09 16.13
CA ARG A 93 -12.12 6.33 15.38
C ARG A 93 -10.73 6.42 14.73
N VAL A 94 -9.68 6.14 15.50
CA VAL A 94 -8.27 6.33 15.06
C VAL A 94 -7.79 5.21 14.14
N TYR A 95 -8.24 3.96 14.36
CA TYR A 95 -7.72 2.81 13.63
C TYR A 95 -8.00 2.85 12.11
N PRO A 96 -9.21 3.19 11.63
CA PRO A 96 -9.48 3.27 10.19
C PRO A 96 -8.60 4.31 9.49
N GLU A 97 -8.34 5.45 10.13
CA GLU A 97 -7.52 6.53 9.60
C GLU A 97 -6.07 6.07 9.41
N GLN A 98 -5.44 5.51 10.46
CA GLN A 98 -4.08 4.98 10.36
C GLN A 98 -3.93 3.86 9.32
N VAL A 99 -4.95 3.00 9.20
CA VAL A 99 -4.97 1.95 8.18
C VAL A 99 -5.02 2.56 6.78
N SER A 100 -5.84 3.60 6.58
CA SER A 100 -5.97 4.27 5.28
C SER A 100 -4.68 5.00 4.88
N GLU A 101 -4.03 5.71 5.79
CA GLU A 101 -2.75 6.39 5.53
C GLU A 101 -1.64 5.40 5.18
N LYS A 102 -1.57 4.30 5.93
CA LYS A 102 -0.60 3.23 5.66
C LYS A 102 -0.84 2.60 4.29
N GLN A 103 -2.11 2.36 3.91
CA GLN A 103 -2.46 1.83 2.60
C GLN A 103 -2.07 2.78 1.49
N GLU A 104 -2.35 4.08 1.64
CA GLU A 104 -1.98 5.08 0.63
C GLU A 104 -0.46 5.19 0.48
N ARG A 105 0.26 5.27 1.61
CA ARG A 105 1.72 5.25 1.60
C ARG A 105 2.27 4.02 0.88
N ASN A 106 1.69 2.84 1.10
CA ASN A 106 2.13 1.62 0.45
C ASN A 106 1.88 1.65 -1.07
N ARG A 107 0.74 2.18 -1.52
CA ARG A 107 0.44 2.36 -2.96
C ARG A 107 1.47 3.24 -3.65
N ILE A 108 1.86 4.33 -3.00
CA ILE A 108 2.88 5.24 -3.53
C ILE A 108 4.25 4.54 -3.64
N ILE A 109 4.64 3.77 -2.62
CA ILE A 109 5.90 3.01 -2.63
C ILE A 109 5.89 1.95 -3.74
N GLU A 110 4.77 1.23 -3.88
CA GLU A 110 4.57 0.22 -4.90
C GLU A 110 4.68 0.84 -6.30
N ARG A 111 3.97 1.95 -6.54
CA ARG A 111 4.02 2.64 -7.84
C ARG A 111 5.40 3.18 -8.16
N TRP A 112 6.12 3.72 -7.17
CA TRP A 112 7.51 4.14 -7.33
C TRP A 112 8.42 2.97 -7.69
N THR A 113 8.22 1.82 -7.05
CA THR A 113 8.98 0.59 -7.35
C THR A 113 8.72 0.12 -8.78
N GLN A 114 7.46 0.13 -9.21
CA GLN A 114 7.08 -0.19 -10.58
C GLN A 114 7.72 0.77 -11.60
N TYR A 115 7.75 2.08 -11.31
CA TYR A 115 8.43 3.08 -12.16
C TYR A 115 9.93 2.75 -12.33
N LEU A 116 10.61 2.37 -11.25
CA LEU A 116 12.02 1.97 -11.32
C LEU A 116 12.20 0.68 -12.12
N ALA A 117 11.32 -0.32 -11.92
CA ALA A 117 11.36 -1.57 -12.65
C ALA A 117 11.10 -1.37 -14.16
N GLN A 118 10.19 -0.47 -14.54
CA GLN A 118 9.95 -0.09 -15.93
C GLN A 118 11.19 0.57 -16.55
N TRP A 119 11.88 1.42 -15.79
CA TRP A 119 13.15 1.99 -16.24
C TRP A 119 14.22 0.93 -16.46
N ASP A 120 14.36 0.00 -15.53
CA ASP A 120 15.31 -1.11 -15.66
C ASP A 120 15.01 -1.96 -16.89
N LEU A 121 13.73 -2.25 -17.14
CA LEU A 121 13.28 -2.95 -18.35
C LEU A 121 13.68 -2.20 -19.63
N VAL A 122 13.42 -0.89 -19.71
CA VAL A 122 13.81 -0.07 -20.87
C VAL A 122 15.33 -0.05 -21.06
N ILE A 123 16.11 0.01 -19.98
CA ILE A 123 17.57 0.07 -20.05
C ILE A 123 18.15 -1.28 -20.48
N THR A 124 17.64 -2.39 -19.97
CA THR A 124 18.16 -3.74 -20.19
C THR A 124 17.71 -4.38 -21.49
N THR A 125 16.57 -3.94 -22.04
CA THR A 125 16.03 -4.49 -23.30
C THR A 125 16.99 -4.21 -24.46
N PRO A 126 17.41 -5.24 -25.23
CA PRO A 126 18.22 -5.04 -26.44
C PRO A 126 17.45 -4.28 -27.53
N SER A 127 18.15 -3.51 -28.36
CA SER A 127 17.52 -2.67 -29.39
C SER A 127 17.29 -3.40 -30.72
N ASP A 128 17.87 -4.59 -30.86
CA ASP A 128 17.92 -5.45 -32.05
C ASP A 128 16.91 -6.61 -32.00
N LEU A 129 15.96 -6.56 -31.07
CA LEU A 129 14.90 -7.56 -30.96
C LEU A 129 13.90 -7.48 -32.13
N PRO A 130 13.26 -8.61 -32.48
CA PRO A 130 12.10 -8.61 -33.38
C PRO A 130 10.98 -7.70 -32.87
N GLU A 131 10.21 -7.09 -33.80
CA GLU A 131 9.15 -6.12 -33.50
C GLU A 131 8.12 -6.64 -32.48
N GLU A 132 7.82 -7.94 -32.49
CA GLU A 132 6.88 -8.57 -31.55
C GLU A 132 7.39 -8.55 -30.11
N GLN A 133 8.70 -8.57 -29.93
CA GLN A 133 9.39 -8.59 -28.64
C GLN A 133 9.79 -7.17 -28.16
N LEU A 134 9.65 -6.15 -29.02
CA LEU A 134 9.87 -4.76 -28.63
C LEU A 134 8.80 -4.26 -27.64
N LEU A 135 9.20 -3.26 -26.87
CA LEU A 135 8.39 -2.68 -25.82
C LEU A 135 7.15 -1.97 -26.37
N THR A 136 6.02 -2.21 -25.74
CA THR A 136 4.79 -1.43 -25.95
C THR A 136 4.77 -0.18 -25.07
N ALA A 137 3.84 0.75 -25.33
CA ALA A 137 3.65 1.96 -24.54
C ALA A 137 3.36 1.70 -23.04
N ARG A 138 2.87 0.50 -22.67
CA ARG A 138 2.63 0.12 -21.26
C ARG A 138 3.92 -0.07 -20.45
N HIS A 139 5.04 -0.28 -21.14
CA HIS A 139 6.35 -0.40 -20.50
C HIS A 139 7.04 0.95 -20.33
N LEU A 140 6.45 2.05 -20.84
CA LEU A 140 6.96 3.39 -20.61
C LEU A 140 6.89 3.68 -19.10
N PRO A 141 8.00 4.09 -18.45
CA PRO A 141 8.03 4.38 -17.03
C PRO A 141 7.26 5.66 -16.70
N CYS A 142 5.93 5.65 -16.70
CA CYS A 142 5.16 6.87 -16.51
C CYS A 142 5.28 7.39 -15.05
N PRO A 143 5.76 8.63 -14.81
CA PRO A 143 5.94 9.18 -13.47
C PRO A 143 4.64 9.81 -12.94
N MET A 144 3.58 9.00 -12.82
CA MET A 144 2.29 9.40 -12.28
C MET A 144 1.70 8.26 -11.46
N PHE A 145 0.90 8.60 -10.44
CA PHE A 145 0.20 7.60 -9.62
C PHE A 145 -0.99 6.95 -10.30
N ASP A 146 -1.55 7.63 -11.31
CA ASP A 146 -2.64 7.12 -12.12
C ASP A 146 -2.10 6.48 -13.41
N ASP A 147 -2.64 5.31 -13.75
CA ASP A 147 -2.32 4.58 -14.97
C ASP A 147 -3.08 5.12 -16.19
N SER A 148 -4.02 6.06 -15.98
CA SER A 148 -4.78 6.73 -17.03
C SER A 148 -3.89 7.36 -18.11
N ALA A 149 -2.72 7.89 -17.76
CA ALA A 149 -1.77 8.45 -18.71
C ALA A 149 -1.27 7.43 -19.78
N ILE A 150 -1.21 6.14 -19.42
CA ILE A 150 -0.79 5.08 -20.35
C ILE A 150 -1.93 4.72 -21.31
N VAL A 151 -3.18 4.85 -20.85
CA VAL A 151 -4.39 4.52 -21.63
C VAL A 151 -4.79 5.66 -22.56
N PHE A 152 -4.68 6.90 -22.10
CA PHE A 152 -5.11 8.10 -22.83
C PHE A 152 -3.98 8.78 -23.62
N GLY A 153 -2.76 8.24 -23.60
CA GLY A 153 -1.61 8.82 -24.28
C GLY A 153 -1.17 10.14 -23.66
N VAL A 154 -0.53 11.01 -24.46
CA VAL A 154 0.12 12.24 -23.98
C VAL A 154 -0.85 13.20 -23.28
N SER A 155 -2.13 13.21 -23.66
CA SER A 155 -3.16 14.05 -23.02
C SER A 155 -3.47 13.67 -21.58
N GLY A 156 -3.18 12.44 -21.16
CA GLY A 156 -3.34 12.02 -19.77
C GLY A 156 -2.21 12.51 -18.86
N LEU A 157 -1.12 13.06 -19.41
CA LEU A 157 0.00 13.56 -18.63
C LEU A 157 -0.28 14.97 -18.10
N SER A 158 -0.25 15.12 -16.78
CA SER A 158 -0.43 16.42 -16.12
C SER A 158 0.83 16.84 -15.35
N LYS A 159 1.15 18.14 -15.37
CA LYS A 159 2.26 18.72 -14.58
C LYS A 159 2.09 18.40 -13.09
N ALA A 160 0.88 18.58 -12.57
CA ALA A 160 0.56 18.31 -11.16
C ALA A 160 0.75 16.83 -10.79
N GLY A 161 0.38 15.90 -11.67
CA GLY A 161 0.60 14.47 -11.44
C GLY A 161 2.08 14.09 -11.42
N VAL A 162 2.87 14.63 -12.36
CA VAL A 162 4.32 14.43 -12.39
C VAL A 162 5.00 15.05 -11.18
N GLU A 163 4.57 16.24 -10.78
CA GLU A 163 5.06 16.94 -9.59
C GLU A 163 4.78 16.12 -8.32
N ALA A 164 3.52 15.74 -8.11
CA ALA A 164 3.12 14.90 -6.98
C ALA A 164 3.93 13.59 -6.93
N PHE A 165 4.18 12.98 -8.09
CA PHE A 165 4.94 11.75 -8.19
C PHE A 165 6.40 11.89 -7.74
N PHE A 166 7.14 12.90 -8.19
CA PHE A 166 8.56 13.03 -7.80
C PHE A 166 8.76 13.63 -6.40
N MET A 167 7.78 14.36 -5.90
CA MET A 167 7.87 15.10 -4.64
C MET A 167 7.32 14.35 -3.45
N HIS A 168 6.69 13.20 -3.67
CA HIS A 168 6.08 12.49 -2.58
C HIS A 168 7.13 12.09 -1.52
N PRO A 169 6.89 12.37 -0.22
CA PRO A 169 7.86 12.09 0.82
C PRO A 169 8.05 10.59 1.07
N ALA A 170 7.09 9.74 0.68
CA ALA A 170 7.14 8.29 0.96
C ALA A 170 8.26 7.54 0.22
N HIS A 171 8.78 8.04 -0.89
CA HIS A 171 9.90 7.43 -1.62
C HIS A 171 11.15 8.33 -1.59
N SER A 172 12.29 7.74 -2.01
CA SER A 172 13.58 8.45 -2.16
C SER A 172 14.03 9.22 -0.91
N GLN A 173 13.89 8.60 0.26
CA GLN A 173 14.31 9.17 1.55
C GLN A 173 15.77 9.64 1.48
N GLY A 174 16.05 10.83 2.03
CA GLY A 174 17.41 11.40 2.06
C GLY A 174 17.84 12.17 0.80
N LYS A 175 17.07 12.16 -0.30
CA LYS A 175 17.33 13.04 -1.46
C LYS A 175 16.53 14.33 -1.37
N SER A 176 17.19 15.46 -1.61
CA SER A 176 16.50 16.76 -1.68
C SER A 176 15.51 16.80 -2.84
N ARG A 177 14.47 17.63 -2.72
CA ARG A 177 13.48 17.86 -3.79
C ARG A 177 14.17 18.24 -5.12
N LYS A 178 15.14 19.15 -5.06
CA LYS A 178 15.92 19.61 -6.22
C LYS A 178 16.71 18.46 -6.86
N ASP A 179 17.37 17.61 -6.07
CA ASP A 179 18.18 16.51 -6.62
C ASP A 179 17.35 15.41 -7.27
N ARG A 180 16.14 15.15 -6.73
CA ARG A 180 15.18 14.23 -7.37
C ARG A 180 14.80 14.71 -8.77
N ILE A 181 14.45 15.99 -8.92
CA ILE A 181 14.06 16.56 -10.21
C ILE A 181 15.27 16.63 -11.17
N ARG A 182 16.48 16.97 -10.69
CA ARG A 182 17.70 16.94 -11.52
C ARG A 182 17.97 15.56 -12.08
N ALA A 183 17.90 14.53 -11.24
CA ALA A 183 18.10 13.15 -11.66
C ALA A 183 17.03 12.71 -12.70
N ALA A 184 15.77 13.10 -12.48
CA ALA A 184 14.70 12.84 -13.43
C ALA A 184 14.93 13.56 -14.78
N LEU A 185 15.35 14.84 -14.76
CA LEU A 185 15.65 15.60 -15.97
C LEU A 185 16.74 14.93 -16.81
N LEU A 186 17.82 14.43 -16.19
CA LEU A 186 18.88 13.72 -16.90
C LEU A 186 18.37 12.45 -17.60
N GLN A 187 17.33 11.84 -17.06
CA GLN A 187 16.75 10.61 -17.58
C GLN A 187 15.72 10.86 -18.69
N TRP A 188 14.90 11.90 -18.51
CA TRP A 188 13.81 12.27 -19.41
C TRP A 188 14.20 13.27 -20.50
N HIS A 189 15.42 13.83 -20.46
CA HIS A 189 15.88 14.77 -21.48
C HIS A 189 15.79 14.15 -22.89
N PRO A 190 15.21 14.84 -23.89
CA PRO A 190 14.91 14.26 -25.20
C PRO A 190 16.15 13.66 -25.88
N ASP A 191 17.31 14.35 -25.82
CA ASP A 191 18.59 13.82 -26.33
C ASP A 191 18.96 12.45 -25.72
N LYS A 192 18.86 12.32 -24.40
CA LYS A 192 19.20 11.09 -23.69
C LYS A 192 18.11 10.04 -23.77
N PHE A 193 16.89 10.44 -24.04
CA PHE A 193 15.75 9.54 -24.16
C PHE A 193 15.66 8.91 -25.55
N GLU A 194 16.15 9.61 -26.59
CA GLU A 194 16.08 9.14 -27.97
C GLU A 194 16.74 7.77 -28.18
N LYS A 195 17.84 7.47 -27.47
CA LYS A 195 18.49 6.14 -27.51
C LYS A 195 17.61 4.99 -26.99
N TRP A 196 16.53 5.29 -26.26
CA TRP A 196 15.59 4.30 -25.74
C TRP A 196 14.38 4.11 -26.64
N THR A 197 14.09 5.06 -27.54
CA THR A 197 12.88 5.01 -28.39
C THR A 197 12.92 3.85 -29.37
N CYS A 198 14.10 3.45 -29.85
CA CYS A 198 14.28 2.30 -30.74
C CYS A 198 13.85 0.96 -30.12
N LYS A 199 13.85 0.86 -28.78
CA LYS A 199 13.44 -0.34 -28.03
C LYS A 199 11.93 -0.51 -27.95
N PHE A 200 11.18 0.50 -28.36
CA PHE A 200 9.73 0.43 -28.47
C PHE A 200 9.32 0.09 -29.90
N ARG A 201 8.17 -0.57 -30.01
CA ARG A 201 7.50 -0.87 -31.28
C ARG A 201 7.37 0.38 -32.13
N GLU A 202 7.56 0.23 -33.43
CA GLU A 202 7.60 1.34 -34.40
C GLU A 202 6.34 2.22 -34.29
N ASN A 203 5.17 1.59 -34.21
CA ASN A 203 3.87 2.28 -34.08
C ASN A 203 3.67 3.02 -32.74
N LYS A 204 4.56 2.85 -31.75
CA LYS A 204 4.53 3.54 -30.45
C LYS A 204 5.67 4.53 -30.25
N ARG A 205 6.72 4.52 -31.09
CA ARG A 205 7.88 5.40 -30.91
C ARG A 205 7.52 6.88 -30.85
N LYS A 206 6.63 7.34 -31.74
CA LYS A 206 6.15 8.73 -31.77
C LYS A 206 5.48 9.14 -30.46
N LEU A 207 4.53 8.33 -29.98
CA LEU A 207 3.83 8.56 -28.71
C LEU A 207 4.81 8.63 -27.53
N VAL A 208 5.76 7.69 -27.48
CA VAL A 208 6.76 7.59 -26.41
C VAL A 208 7.69 8.81 -26.41
N ARG A 209 8.11 9.29 -27.59
CA ARG A 209 8.93 10.50 -27.72
C ARG A 209 8.16 11.74 -27.27
N GLU A 210 6.92 11.92 -27.73
CA GLU A 210 6.08 13.04 -27.33
C GLU A 210 5.83 13.05 -25.81
N ALA A 211 5.53 11.89 -25.22
CA ALA A 211 5.37 11.74 -23.78
C ALA A 211 6.64 12.15 -23.01
N ALA A 212 7.82 11.71 -23.47
CA ALA A 212 9.08 12.06 -22.86
C ALA A 212 9.37 13.57 -22.93
N GLU A 213 9.09 14.20 -24.08
CA GLU A 213 9.23 15.64 -24.25
C GLU A 213 8.30 16.42 -23.31
N VAL A 214 7.04 16.00 -23.18
CA VAL A 214 6.10 16.62 -22.25
C VAL A 214 6.58 16.51 -20.80
N ILE A 215 7.04 15.32 -20.38
CA ILE A 215 7.56 15.10 -19.03
C ILE A 215 8.81 15.97 -18.78
N ALA A 216 9.73 16.03 -19.74
CA ALA A 216 10.94 16.86 -19.62
C ALA A 216 10.61 18.35 -19.46
N ARG A 217 9.61 18.87 -20.20
CA ARG A 217 9.11 20.24 -20.04
C ARG A 217 8.52 20.46 -18.65
N TYR A 218 7.65 19.55 -18.17
CA TYR A 218 7.08 19.66 -16.83
C TYR A 218 8.14 19.65 -15.75
N LEU A 219 9.13 18.75 -15.83
CA LEU A 219 10.24 18.70 -14.88
C LEU A 219 11.09 19.98 -14.89
N THR A 220 11.27 20.60 -16.06
CA THR A 220 11.99 21.88 -16.20
C THR A 220 11.21 23.02 -15.53
N ASP A 221 9.90 23.09 -15.76
CA ASP A 221 9.05 24.07 -15.09
C ASP A 221 9.05 23.88 -13.57
N ILE A 222 8.90 22.63 -13.10
CA ILE A 222 8.95 22.26 -11.69
C ILE A 222 10.29 22.66 -11.06
N MET A 223 11.41 22.43 -11.76
CA MET A 223 12.74 22.84 -11.30
C MET A 223 12.82 24.36 -11.13
N ARG A 224 12.34 25.10 -12.13
CA ARG A 224 12.34 26.57 -12.12
C ARG A 224 11.48 27.12 -10.97
N ASP A 225 10.35 26.48 -10.68
CA ASP A 225 9.47 26.88 -9.59
C ASP A 225 10.13 26.59 -8.23
N ALA A 226 10.82 25.45 -8.10
CA ALA A 226 11.54 25.07 -6.88
C ALA A 226 12.79 25.93 -6.57
N THR A 227 13.30 26.72 -7.53
CA THR A 227 14.42 27.66 -7.29
C THR A 227 13.98 29.06 -6.90
N LYS A 228 12.69 29.41 -7.08
CA LYS A 228 12.15 30.73 -6.72
C LYS A 228 11.70 30.83 -5.26
N THR A 229 11.44 29.69 -4.63
CA THR A 229 11.14 29.56 -3.20
C THR A 229 12.42 29.27 -2.42
#